data_AF-A0A962Z8T7-F1
#
_entry.id   AF-A0A962Z8T7-F1
#
_cell.length_a   1.000
_cell.length_b   1.000
_cell.length_c   1.000
_cell.angle_alpha   90.00
_cell.angle_beta   90.00
_cell.angle_gamma   90.00
#
_symmetry.space_group_name_H-M   'P 1'
#
loop_
_entity.id
_entity.type
_entity.pdbx_description
1 polymer ?
#
loop_
_entity_poly.entity_id
_entity_poly.type
_entity_poly.pdbx_seq_one_letter_code
_entity_poly.pdbx_strand_id
1 'polypeptide(L)' 'EPTGNLDSDTGDQIIDLLFATRSHRSTTLLLVTHDPALARLCDNTVTMRDGHLSADADGDADISAEPSLAGSGR' A
#
# COMPACT_ATOMS: atom_id res chain seq x y z
N GLU A 1 10.00 -6.84 -3.98
CA GLU A 1 9.69 -6.69 -2.54
C GLU A 1 10.96 -6.34 -1.77
N PRO A 2 10.93 -5.40 -0.82
CA PRO A 2 12.03 -5.20 0.12
C PRO A 2 11.99 -6.16 1.33
N THR A 3 10.87 -6.85 1.59
CA THR A 3 10.71 -7.82 2.69
C THR A 3 10.94 -9.27 2.28
N GLY A 4 11.00 -9.59 0.99
CA GLY A 4 11.15 -10.96 0.48
C GLY A 4 12.49 -11.65 0.79
N ASN A 5 13.37 -11.02 1.58
CA ASN A 5 14.66 -11.57 2.00
C ASN A 5 14.87 -11.50 3.53
N LEU A 6 13.82 -11.14 4.29
CA LEU A 6 13.83 -11.05 5.75
C LEU A 6 13.08 -12.25 6.33
N ASP A 7 13.73 -12.96 7.25
CA ASP A 7 13.15 -14.05 8.03
C ASP A 7 11.89 -13.54 8.76
N SER A 8 10.82 -14.35 8.84
CA SER A 8 9.48 -13.90 9.27
C SER A 8 9.49 -13.15 10.60
N ASP A 9 10.30 -13.61 11.56
CA ASP A 9 10.44 -12.99 12.89
C ASP A 9 11.08 -11.59 12.85
N THR A 10 11.95 -11.35 11.86
CA THR A 10 12.60 -10.03 11.67
C THR A 10 11.70 -9.10 10.87
N GLY A 11 10.90 -9.65 9.95
CA GLY A 11 9.90 -8.91 9.20
C GLY A 11 8.87 -8.22 10.11
N ASP A 12 8.34 -8.96 11.09
CA ASP A 12 7.33 -8.46 12.02
C ASP A 12 7.84 -7.27 12.86
N GLN A 13 9.07 -7.34 13.36
CA GLN A 13 9.66 -6.24 14.15
C GLN A 13 9.87 -4.96 13.31
N ILE A 14 10.25 -5.11 12.04
CA ILE A 14 10.41 -3.98 11.13
C ILE A 14 9.04 -3.36 10.81
N ILE A 15 8.02 -4.19 10.57
CA ILE A 15 6.65 -3.76 10.34
C ILE A 15 6.13 -2.93 11.52
N ASP A 16 6.30 -3.43 12.75
CA ASP A 16 5.86 -2.74 13.96
C ASP A 16 6.52 -1.35 14.07
N LEU A 17 7.82 -1.27 13.79
CA LEU A 17 8.56 -0.01 13.79
C LEU A 17 8.05 0.96 12.71
N LEU A 18 7.73 0.46 11.52
CA LEU A 18 7.19 1.27 10.42
C LEU A 18 5.81 1.83 10.75
N PHE A 19 4.91 1.02 11.32
CA PHE A 19 3.59 1.47 11.77
C PHE A 19 3.68 2.48 12.93
N ALA A 20 4.53 2.21 13.93
CA ALA A 20 4.76 3.15 15.02
C ALA A 20 5.29 4.49 14.48
N THR A 21 6.26 4.46 13.57
CA THR A 21 6.84 5.66 12.95
C THR A 21 5.78 6.46 12.18
N ARG A 22 4.94 5.78 11.42
CA ARG A 22 3.81 6.39 10.70
C ARG A 22 2.90 7.15 11.67
N SER A 23 2.52 6.50 12.78
CA SER A 23 1.65 7.10 13.80
C SER A 23 2.31 8.32 14.47
N HIS A 24 3.62 8.28 14.71
CA HIS A 24 4.33 9.38 15.39
C HIS A 24 4.65 10.56 14.48
N ARG A 25 4.87 10.33 13.18
CA ARG A 25 5.36 11.37 12.25
C ARG A 25 4.30 11.89 11.28
N SER A 26 3.05 11.42 11.36
CA SER A 26 1.97 11.76 10.40
C SER A 26 2.40 11.55 8.94
N THR A 27 3.22 10.53 8.69
CA THR A 27 3.71 10.19 7.36
C THR A 27 2.77 9.20 6.67
N THR A 28 2.76 9.18 5.34
CA THR A 28 2.06 8.12 4.58
C THR A 28 2.99 6.92 4.40
N LEU A 29 2.51 5.73 4.74
CA LEU A 29 3.21 4.46 4.54
C LEU A 29 2.52 3.69 3.41
N LEU A 30 3.27 3.39 2.34
CA LEU A 30 2.85 2.46 1.29
C LEU A 30 3.59 1.14 1.50
N LEU A 31 2.84 0.06 1.74
CA LEU A 31 3.38 -1.28 1.93
C LEU A 31 2.95 -2.18 0.78
N VAL A 32 3.91 -2.86 0.15
CA VAL A 32 3.66 -3.91 -0.85
C VAL A 32 4.07 -5.23 -0.23
N THR A 33 3.11 -6.14 -0.05
CA THR A 33 3.31 -7.43 0.60
C THR A 33 2.42 -8.50 -0.04
N HIS A 34 2.88 -9.75 -0.02
CA HIS A 34 2.05 -10.92 -0.33
C HIS A 34 1.36 -11.51 0.91
N ASP A 35 1.68 -11.00 2.11
CA ASP A 35 1.09 -11.48 3.36
C ASP A 35 -0.26 -10.80 3.66
N PRO A 36 -1.38 -11.53 3.67
CA PRO A 36 -2.68 -10.98 3.97
C PRO A 36 -2.85 -10.53 5.43
N ALA A 37 -2.04 -11.03 6.37
CA ALA A 37 -2.07 -10.58 7.76
C ALA A 37 -1.56 -9.14 7.88
N LEU A 38 -0.45 -8.83 7.22
CA LEU A 38 0.09 -7.47 7.15
C LEU A 38 -0.82 -6.50 6.39
N ALA A 39 -1.41 -6.96 5.29
CA ALA A 39 -2.35 -6.14 4.52
C ALA A 39 -3.55 -5.68 5.35
N ARG A 40 -4.06 -6.53 6.26
CA ARG A 40 -5.16 -6.20 7.18
C ARG A 40 -4.81 -5.17 8.25
N LEU A 41 -3.52 -4.90 8.49
CA LEU A 41 -3.07 -3.85 9.42
C LEU A 41 -3.05 -2.47 8.75
N CYS A 42 -3.13 -2.39 7.42
CA CYS A 42 -3.21 -1.14 6.69
C CYS A 42 -4.65 -0.60 6.70
N ASP A 43 -4.81 0.73 6.68
CA ASP A 43 -6.15 1.34 6.65
C ASP A 43 -6.85 1.12 5.31
N ASN A 44 -6.07 1.06 4.22
CA ASN A 44 -6.56 0.81 2.87
C ASN A 44 -5.76 -0.33 2.26
N THR A 45 -6.47 -1.26 1.62
CA THR A 45 -5.87 -2.37 0.89
C THR A 45 -6.30 -2.29 -0.57
N VAL A 46 -5.31 -2.37 -1.47
CA VAL A 46 -5.54 -2.47 -2.91
C VAL A 46 -4.84 -3.73 -3.39
N THR A 47 -5.57 -4.58 -4.09
CA THR A 47 -5.03 -5.80 -4.69
C THR A 47 -4.54 -5.48 -6.10
N MET A 48 -3.34 -5.96 -6.45
CA MET A 48 -2.81 -5.86 -7.81
C MET A 48 -2.78 -7.25 -8.46
N ARG A 49 -3.38 -7.37 -9.65
CA ARG A 49 -3.36 -8.58 -10.46
C ARG A 49 -3.12 -8.24 -11.93
N ASP A 50 -2.11 -8.86 -12.54
CA ASP A 50 -1.79 -8.68 -13.96
C ASP A 50 -1.60 -7.20 -14.37
N GLY A 51 -1.07 -6.37 -13.46
CA GLY A 51 -0.90 -4.93 -13.67
C GLY A 51 -2.17 -4.09 -13.47
N HIS A 52 -3.30 -4.73 -13.17
CA HIS A 52 -4.56 -4.08 -12.84
C HIS A 52 -4.75 -4.01 -11.32
N LEU A 53 -5.23 -2.87 -10.85
CA LEU A 53 -5.54 -2.67 -9.43
C LEU A 53 -7.04 -2.85 -9.19
N SER A 54 -7.39 -3.56 -8.13
CA SER A 54 -8.76 -3.66 -7.62
C SER A 54 -8.78 -3.22 -6.16
N ALA A 55 -9.58 -2.19 -5.84
CA ALA A 55 -9.85 -1.83 -4.46
C ALA A 55 -10.78 -2.88 -3.85
N ASP A 56 -10.45 -3.37 -2.64
CA ASP A 56 -11.43 -4.10 -1.84
C ASP A 56 -12.50 -3.10 -1.38
N ALA A 57 -13.76 -3.51 -1.47
CA ALA A 57 -14.95 -2.64 -1.49
C ALA A 57 -15.34 -2.01 -0.12
N ASP A 58 -14.37 -1.45 0.61
CA ASP A 58 -14.62 -0.47 1.68
C ASP A 58 -14.22 0.96 1.26
N GLY A 59 -13.69 1.14 0.05
CA GLY A 59 -13.46 2.45 -0.56
C GLY A 59 -13.57 2.38 -2.08
N ASP A 60 -14.71 2.82 -2.61
CA ASP A 60 -14.96 3.01 -4.04
C ASP A 60 -14.03 4.11 -4.59
N ALA A 61 -12.83 3.71 -4.99
CA ALA A 61 -11.94 4.51 -5.80
C ALA A 61 -11.42 3.63 -6.92
N ASP A 62 -12.17 3.61 -8.02
CA ASP A 62 -11.67 3.15 -9.30
C ASP A 62 -10.46 4.01 -9.70
N ILE A 63 -9.25 3.46 -9.50
CA ILE A 63 -7.99 4.11 -9.88
C ILE A 63 -7.60 3.84 -11.34
N SER A 64 -8.54 3.38 -12.16
CA SER A 64 -8.37 3.25 -13.62
C SER A 64 -8.34 4.59 -14.37
N ALA A 65 -8.35 5.73 -13.67
CA ALA A 65 -8.25 7.04 -14.29
C ALA A 65 -6.85 7.23 -14.89
N GLU A 66 -6.74 6.99 -16.20
CA GLU A 66 -5.71 7.55 -17.07
C GLU A 66 -5.42 9.00 -16.64
N PRO A 67 -4.15 9.40 -16.43
CA PRO A 67 -3.84 10.78 -16.07
C PRO A 67 -4.25 11.67 -17.26
N SER A 68 -5.39 12.34 -17.11
CA SER A 68 -5.88 13.32 -18.09
C SER A 68 -4.91 14.50 -18.10
N LEU A 69 -3.87 14.39 -18.92
CA LEU A 69 -2.99 15.48 -19.33
C LEU A 69 -3.76 16.39 -20.29
N ALA A 70 -4.81 17.04 -19.81
CA ALA A 70 -5.48 18.14 -20.50
C ALA A 70 -4.95 19.48 -19.97
N GLY A 71 -3.65 19.73 -20.19
CA GLY A 71 -3.07 21.06 -20.08
C GLY A 71 -3.30 21.83 -21.38
N SER A 72 -4.51 22.34 -21.59
CA SER A 72 -4.76 23.36 -22.62
C SER A 72 -4.13 24.66 -22.16
N GLY A 73 -2.97 25.00 -22.72
CA GLY A 73 -2.35 26.30 -22.56
C GLY A 73 -2.81 27.26 -23.66
N ARG A 74 -3.86 28.05 -23.38
CA ARG A 74 -4.05 29.42 -23.89
C ARG A 74 -4.77 30.26 -22.83
#